data_AF-A0A0Q4DGY9-F1
#
_entry.id   AF-A0A0Q4DGY9-F1
#
_cell.length_a   1.000
_cell.length_b   1.000
_cell.length_c   1.000
_cell.angle_alpha   90.00
_cell.angle_beta   90.00
_cell.angle_gamma   90.00
#
_symmetry.space_group_name_H-M   'P 1'
#
loop_
_entity.id
_entity.type
_entity.pdbx_description
1 polymer ?
#
loop_
_entity_poly.entity_id
_entity_poly.type
_entity_poly.pdbx_seq_one_letter_code
_entity_poly.pdbx_strand_id
1 'polypeptide(L)' 'MILIENPVILLIAFLVFIILNIYTIRDILKNKNLNKRQKNNYIWLQFGFPLFGPIIYFSEKKNHTVHIK' A
#
# COMPACT_ATOMS: atom_id res chain seq x y z
N MET A 1 17.88 11.42 -7.70
CA MET A 1 17.53 10.02 -8.05
C MET A 1 18.49 9.07 -7.33
N ILE A 2 18.52 9.10 -6.00
CA ILE A 2 19.51 8.36 -5.17
C ILE A 2 18.82 7.36 -4.23
N LEU A 3 17.52 7.55 -3.97
CA LEU A 3 16.77 6.76 -2.98
C LEU A 3 16.48 5.31 -3.44
N ILE A 4 16.52 5.04 -4.75
CA ILE A 4 16.14 3.73 -5.32
C ILE A 4 17.37 2.83 -5.57
N GLU A 5 18.57 3.40 -5.71
CA GLU A 5 19.76 2.65 -6.11
C GLU A 5 20.41 1.85 -4.96
N ASN A 6 20.14 2.24 -3.70
CA ASN A 6 20.67 1.52 -2.54
C ASN A 6 19.64 0.50 -2.01
N PRO A 7 19.87 -0.82 -2.17
CA PRO A 7 18.93 -1.85 -1.74
C PRO A 7 18.71 -1.85 -0.21
N VAL A 8 19.65 -1.32 0.57
CA VAL A 8 19.51 -1.15 2.02
C VAL A 8 18.46 -0.09 2.35
N ILE A 9 18.45 1.02 1.61
CA ILE A 9 17.45 2.09 1.81
C ILE A 9 16.06 1.57 1.43
N LEU A 10 15.96 0.78 0.35
CA LEU A 10 14.72 0.13 -0.05
C LEU A 10 14.20 -0.83 1.02
N LEU A 11 15.09 -1.64 1.61
CA LEU A 11 14.75 -2.56 2.71
C LEU A 11 14.29 -1.80 3.96
N ILE A 12 14.96 -0.72 4.33
CA ILE A 12 14.59 0.13 5.47
C ILE A 12 13.22 0.76 5.23
N ALA A 13 12.98 1.33 4.05
CA ALA A 13 11.68 1.91 3.70
C ALA A 13 10.56 0.87 3.76
N PHE A 14 10.82 -0.35 3.29
CA PHE A 14 9.88 -1.47 3.37
C PHE A 14 9.59 -1.90 4.82
N LEU A 15 10.61 -1.99 5.67
CA LEU A 15 10.46 -2.30 7.08
C LEU A 15 9.66 -1.23 7.82
N VAL A 16 9.97 0.05 7.59
CA VAL A 16 9.23 1.18 8.16
C VAL A 16 7.76 1.14 7.72
N PHE A 17 7.52 0.87 6.43
CA PHE A 17 6.16 0.70 5.90
C PHE A 17 5.41 -0.45 6.61
N ILE A 18 6.03 -1.61 6.81
CA ILE A 18 5.41 -2.73 7.53
C ILE A 18 5.06 -2.33 8.97
N ILE A 19 6.02 -1.73 9.69
CA ILE A 19 5.82 -1.33 11.09
C ILE A 19 4.64 -0.38 11.21
N LEU A 20 4.62 0.68 10.38
CA LEU A 20 3.53 1.66 10.39
C LEU A 20 2.17 0.99 10.17
N ASN A 21 2.06 0.09 9.18
CA ASN A 21 0.82 -0.64 8.91
C ASN A 21 0.35 -1.50 10.10
N ILE A 22 1.26 -2.21 10.78
CA ILE A 22 0.92 -3.01 11.96
C ILE A 22 0.33 -2.12 13.07
N TYR A 23 0.95 -0.95 13.33
CA TYR A 23 0.45 -0.01 14.33
C TYR A 23 -0.93 0.53 13.95
N THR A 24 -1.14 0.91 12.69
CA THR A 24 -2.43 1.43 12.22
C THR A 24 -3.54 0.39 12.39
N ILE A 25 -3.29 -0.89 12.05
CA ILE A 25 -4.25 -1.99 12.23
C ILE A 25 -4.57 -2.18 13.71
N ARG A 26 -3.55 -2.16 14.57
CA ARG A 26 -3.72 -2.32 16.01
C ARG A 26 -4.63 -1.23 16.58
N ASP A 27 -4.45 0.02 16.14
CA ASP A 27 -5.28 1.14 16.58
C ASP A 27 -6.71 1.02 16.07
N ILE A 28 -6.91 0.64 14.80
CA ILE A 28 -8.24 0.37 14.23
C ILE A 28 -8.97 -0.73 15.03
N LEU A 29 -8.27 -1.82 15.35
CA LEU A 29 -8.84 -2.95 16.10
C LEU A 29 -9.20 -2.56 17.53
N LYS A 30 -8.33 -1.79 18.21
CA LYS A 30 -8.56 -1.30 19.58
C LYS A 30 -9.62 -0.21 19.68
N ASN A 31 -9.90 0.50 18.59
CA ASN A 31 -10.87 1.59 18.59
C ASN A 31 -12.28 1.06 18.92
N LYS A 32 -12.83 1.46 20.07
CA LYS A 32 -14.16 1.04 20.52
C LYS A 32 -15.30 1.79 19.83
N ASN A 33 -15.00 2.92 19.18
CA ASN A 33 -15.99 3.75 18.47
C ASN A 33 -16.28 3.23 17.06
N LEU A 34 -15.51 2.25 16.57
CA LEU A 34 -15.71 1.65 15.26
C LEU A 34 -16.48 0.34 15.36
N ASN A 35 -17.55 0.23 14.58
CA ASN A 35 -18.27 -1.02 14.41
C ASN A 35 -17.42 -2.04 13.63
N LYS A 36 -17.72 -3.34 13.80
CA LYS A 36 -16.98 -4.43 13.16
C LYS A 36 -16.84 -4.26 11.63
N ARG A 37 -17.89 -3.76 10.96
CA ARG A 37 -17.88 -3.45 9.52
C ARG A 37 -16.96 -2.29 9.18
N GLN A 38 -16.93 -1.24 9.99
CA GLN A 38 -16.03 -0.10 9.79
C GLN A 38 -14.58 -0.52 9.98
N LYS A 39 -14.27 -1.32 11.02
CA LYS A 39 -12.92 -1.88 11.24
C LYS A 39 -12.43 -2.69 10.03
N ASN A 40 -13.29 -3.57 9.50
CA ASN A 40 -12.95 -4.33 8.30
C ASN A 40 -12.71 -3.41 7.09
N ASN A 41 -13.55 -2.39 6.88
CA ASN A 41 -13.34 -1.44 5.79
C ASN A 41 -12.03 -0.68 5.93
N TYR A 42 -11.66 -0.21 7.13
CA TYR A 42 -10.39 0.49 7.35
C TYR A 42 -9.18 -0.41 7.12
N ILE A 43 -9.23 -1.67 7.57
CA ILE A 43 -8.18 -2.66 7.27
C ILE A 43 -8.10 -2.90 5.76
N TRP A 44 -9.24 -3.07 5.09
CA TRP A 44 -9.28 -3.27 3.65
C TRP A 44 -8.78 -2.05 2.87
N LEU A 45 -9.00 -0.83 3.37
CA LEU A 45 -8.49 0.39 2.76
C LEU A 45 -6.97 0.51 2.93
N GLN A 46 -6.46 0.16 4.11
CA GLN A 46 -5.03 0.20 4.43
C GLN A 46 -4.21 -0.77 3.55
N PHE A 47 -4.76 -1.93 3.20
CA PHE A 47 -4.09 -2.92 2.36
C PHE A 47 -4.50 -2.90 0.87
N GLY A 48 -5.75 -2.55 0.58
CA GLY A 48 -6.26 -2.49 -0.78
C GLY A 48 -5.68 -1.32 -1.56
N PHE A 49 -5.70 -0.11 -0.99
CA PHE A 49 -5.30 1.10 -1.70
C PHE A 49 -3.84 1.10 -2.16
N PRO A 50 -2.86 0.65 -1.34
CA PRO A 50 -1.46 0.55 -1.76
C PRO A 50 -1.20 -0.49 -2.86
N LEU A 51 -2.11 -1.48 -3.03
CA LEU A 51 -2.01 -2.48 -4.09
C LEU A 51 -2.66 -1.99 -5.39
N PHE A 52 -3.76 -1.22 -5.31
CA PHE A 52 -4.43 -0.70 -6.51
C PHE A 52 -3.60 0.35 -7.26
N GLY A 53 -2.88 1.23 -6.56
CA GLY A 53 -2.04 2.25 -7.21
C GLY A 53 -1.00 1.66 -8.19
N PRO A 54 -0.16 0.70 -7.74
CA PRO A 54 0.77 0.00 -8.61
C PRO A 54 0.07 -0.80 -9.72
N ILE A 55 -1.04 -1.46 -9.43
CA ILE A 55 -1.80 -2.23 -10.44
C ILE A 55 -2.29 -1.32 -11.56
N ILE A 56 -2.87 -0.15 -11.23
CA ILE A 56 -3.33 0.83 -12.22
C ILE A 56 -2.14 1.39 -13.02
N TYR A 57 -1.06 1.77 -12.34
CA TYR A 57 0.16 2.28 -12.99
C TYR A 57 0.77 1.27 -13.99
N PHE A 58 0.87 -0.01 -13.62
CA PHE A 58 1.35 -1.05 -14.53
C PHE A 58 0.32 -1.43 -15.61
N SER A 59 -0.97 -1.30 -15.32
CA SER A 59 -2.05 -1.53 -16.29
C SER A 59 -2.08 -0.46 -17.39
N GLU A 60 -1.91 0.82 -17.04
CA GLU A 60 -1.81 1.90 -18.03
C GLU A 60 -0.56 1.77 -18.91
N LYS A 61 0.58 1.36 -18.32
CA LYS A 61 1.81 1.15 -19.08
C LYS A 61 1.69 0.01 -20.11
N LYS A 62 0.87 -1.01 -19.85
CA LYS A 62 0.55 -2.07 -20.83
C LYS A 62 -0.28 -1.56 -22.00
N ASN A 63 -1.23 -0.64 -21.78
CA ASN A 63 -2.07 -0.12 -22.86
C ASN A 63 -1.30 0.78 -23.86
N HIS A 64 -0.21 1.42 -23.43
CA HIS A 64 0.64 2.22 -24.33
C HIS A 64 1.57 1.41 -25.23
N THR A 65 1.80 0.11 -24.97
CA THR A 65 2.63 -0.74 -25.84
C THR A 65 1.84 -1.45 -26.95
N VAL A 66 0.50 -1.46 -26.86
CA VAL A 66 -0.37 -2.09 -27.87
C VAL A 66 -0.78 -1.11 -28.98
N HIS A 67 -0.61 0.20 -28.77
CA HIS A 67 -0.96 1.23 -29.76
C HIS A 67 0.19 1.65 -30.70
N ILE A 68 1.33 0.94 -30.67
CA ILE A 68 2.32 1.03 -31.76
C ILE A 68 2.04 -0.14 -32.70
N LYS A 69 1.08 0.06 -33.60
CA LYS A 69 0.87 -0.80 -34.77
C LYS A 69 0.65 0.08 -35.99
#